data_AF-A0A4Q9PKL6-F1
#
_entry.id   AF-A0A4Q9PKL6-F1
#
_cell.length_a   1.000
_cell.length_b   1.000
_cell.length_c   1.000
_cell.angle_alpha   90.00
_cell.angle_beta   90.00
_cell.angle_gamma   90.00
#
_symmetry.space_group_name_H-M   'P 1'
#
loop_
_entity.id
_entity.type
_entity.pdbx_description
1 polymer ?
#
loop_
_entity_poly.entity_id
_entity_poly.type
_entity_poly.pdbx_seq_one_letter_code
_entity_poly.pdbx_strand_id
1 'polypeptide(L)'
;MVLRVLCTGSLRICPPYAHFNFMKNWRSAPDSYLQLLPYLEFYIVAANDSLSFYKEQLAGETKNYIHIRATTDQMTPVDMLRRVADEVLACGERVELLIGDDAQLMGIWRSFEHGVLEFHVKTQRYQLAGLTFGS
;
A
#
# COMPACT_ATOMS: atom_id res chain seq x y z
N MET A 1 -3.28 17.36 -3.89
CA MET A 1 -4.53 16.72 -4.37
C MET A 1 -4.35 15.99 -5.70
N VAL A 2 -3.54 16.50 -6.64
CA VAL A 2 -3.31 15.88 -7.97
C VAL A 2 -2.55 14.54 -7.90
N LEU A 3 -1.63 14.36 -6.95
CA LEU A 3 -0.85 13.12 -6.83
C LEU A 3 -1.64 11.89 -6.37
N ARG A 4 -2.72 12.07 -5.59
CA ARG A 4 -3.55 10.95 -5.10
C ARG A 4 -4.26 10.22 -6.25
N VAL A 5 -4.51 10.93 -7.35
CA VAL A 5 -5.18 10.38 -8.54
C VAL A 5 -4.29 9.41 -9.32
N LEU A 6 -2.96 9.60 -9.29
CA LEU A 6 -2.02 8.73 -10.01
C LEU A 6 -1.85 7.36 -9.33
N CYS A 7 -1.77 7.30 -7.99
CA CYS A 7 -1.80 6.00 -7.28
C CYS A 7 -3.10 5.23 -7.56
N THR A 8 -4.26 5.88 -7.48
CA THR A 8 -5.55 5.20 -7.70
C THR A 8 -5.76 4.69 -9.14
N GLY A 9 -4.97 5.15 -10.10
CA GLY A 9 -5.07 4.74 -11.51
C GLY A 9 -4.38 3.41 -11.85
N SER A 10 -3.38 2.99 -11.06
CA SER A 10 -2.52 1.85 -11.39
C SER A 10 -3.18 0.49 -11.14
N LEU A 11 -4.08 0.39 -10.16
CA LEU A 11 -4.75 -0.86 -9.79
C LEU A 11 -6.27 -0.64 -9.61
N ARG A 12 -7.03 -0.85 -10.69
CA ARG A 12 -8.51 -0.72 -10.70
C ARG A 12 -9.25 -1.68 -9.74
N ILE A 13 -8.52 -2.60 -9.11
CA ILE A 13 -9.02 -3.64 -8.20
C ILE A 13 -8.91 -3.20 -6.72
N CYS A 14 -8.21 -2.09 -6.42
CA CYS A 14 -7.98 -1.67 -5.03
C CYS A 14 -9.26 -1.33 -4.24
N PRO A 15 -10.20 -0.54 -4.77
CA PRO A 15 -11.45 -0.27 -4.04
C PRO A 15 -12.21 -1.55 -3.64
N PRO A 16 -12.54 -2.48 -4.57
CA PRO A 16 -13.23 -3.70 -4.17
C PRO A 16 -12.38 -4.58 -3.24
N TYR A 17 -11.06 -4.61 -3.40
CA TYR A 17 -10.17 -5.38 -2.51
C TYR A 17 -10.20 -4.84 -1.07
N ALA A 18 -10.17 -3.51 -0.89
CA ALA A 18 -10.30 -2.89 0.43
C ALA A 18 -11.67 -3.21 1.06
N HIS A 19 -12.75 -3.14 0.27
CA HIS A 19 -14.10 -3.47 0.71
C HIS A 19 -14.28 -4.92 1.16
N PHE A 20 -13.58 -5.89 0.56
CA PHE A 20 -13.71 -7.30 0.92
C PHE A 20 -13.24 -7.66 2.33
N ASN A 21 -12.50 -6.76 2.99
CA ASN A 21 -12.18 -6.91 4.42
C ASN A 21 -13.43 -6.82 5.31
N PHE A 22 -14.52 -6.24 4.81
CA PHE A 22 -15.73 -5.97 5.58
C PHE A 22 -16.91 -6.80 5.03
N MET A 23 -17.15 -7.97 5.63
CA MET A 23 -18.26 -8.84 5.21
C MET A 23 -19.63 -8.18 5.45
N LYS A 24 -20.62 -8.52 4.62
CA LYS A 24 -22.02 -8.10 4.85
C LYS A 24 -22.45 -8.51 6.26
N ASN A 25 -23.07 -7.58 6.98
CA ASN A 25 -23.56 -7.75 8.36
C ASN A 25 -22.47 -7.95 9.43
N TRP A 26 -21.19 -7.73 9.11
CA TRP A 26 -20.13 -7.75 10.14
C TRP A 26 -20.33 -6.65 11.20
N ARG A 27 -20.93 -5.51 10.81
CA ARG A 27 -21.39 -4.45 11.71
C ARG A 27 -22.81 -4.00 11.38
N SER A 28 -23.46 -3.38 12.37
CA SER A 28 -24.81 -2.82 12.26
C SER A 28 -24.90 -1.62 11.31
N ALA A 29 -23.82 -0.85 11.16
CA ALA A 29 -23.75 0.29 10.25
C ALA A 29 -22.40 0.36 9.51
N PRO A 30 -22.40 0.58 8.18
CA PRO A 30 -21.17 0.71 7.39
C PRO A 30 -20.32 1.91 7.79
N ASP A 31 -20.94 2.99 8.29
CA ASP A 31 -20.29 4.24 8.71
C ASP A 31 -19.14 4.03 9.70
N SER A 32 -19.19 2.95 10.47
CA SER A 32 -18.14 2.56 11.42
C SER A 32 -16.78 2.24 10.80
N TYR A 33 -16.71 1.90 9.50
CA TYR A 33 -15.46 1.61 8.80
C TYR A 33 -15.29 2.35 7.47
N LEU A 34 -16.33 3.02 6.96
CA LEU A 34 -16.29 3.74 5.67
C LEU A 34 -15.12 4.74 5.59
N GLN A 35 -14.82 5.43 6.69
CA GLN A 35 -13.73 6.40 6.73
C GLN A 35 -12.33 5.78 6.55
N LEU A 36 -12.18 4.47 6.77
CA LEU A 36 -10.92 3.75 6.64
C LEU A 36 -10.61 3.36 5.19
N LEU A 37 -11.65 3.18 4.34
CA LEU A 37 -11.49 2.65 2.99
C LEU A 37 -10.48 3.41 2.12
N PRO A 38 -10.49 4.76 2.07
CA PRO A 38 -9.50 5.49 1.28
C PRO A 38 -8.05 5.27 1.74
N TYR A 39 -7.86 4.95 3.03
CA TYR A 39 -6.53 4.67 3.58
C TYR A 39 -6.08 3.25 3.28
N LEU A 40 -6.98 2.26 3.37
CA LEU A 40 -6.69 0.88 2.96
C LEU A 40 -6.35 0.80 1.47
N GLU A 41 -7.11 1.53 0.63
CA GLU A 41 -6.84 1.65 -0.80
C GLU A 41 -5.48 2.29 -1.09
N PHE A 42 -5.16 3.40 -0.42
CA PHE A 42 -3.86 4.04 -0.57
C PHE A 42 -2.73 3.12 -0.11
N TYR A 43 -2.89 2.48 1.06
CA TYR A 43 -1.88 1.61 1.65
C TYR A 43 -1.51 0.48 0.69
N ILE A 44 -2.49 -0.26 0.15
CA ILE A 44 -2.19 -1.40 -0.72
C ILE A 44 -1.53 -0.99 -2.04
N VAL A 45 -1.95 0.14 -2.63
CA VAL A 45 -1.35 0.63 -3.88
C VAL A 45 0.09 1.10 -3.63
N ALA A 46 0.29 1.98 -2.65
CA ALA A 46 1.59 2.56 -2.38
C ALA A 46 2.59 1.52 -1.84
N ALA A 47 2.11 0.56 -1.04
CA ALA A 47 2.90 -0.61 -0.64
C ALA A 47 3.27 -1.46 -1.85
N ASN A 48 2.35 -1.68 -2.79
CA ASN A 48 2.65 -2.41 -4.01
C ASN A 48 3.71 -1.70 -4.84
N ASP A 49 3.56 -0.39 -5.12
CA ASP A 49 4.55 0.41 -5.87
C ASP A 49 5.94 0.39 -5.19
N SER A 50 5.98 0.36 -3.86
CA SER A 50 7.24 0.31 -3.09
C SER A 50 7.89 -1.08 -3.16
N LEU A 51 7.12 -2.13 -2.92
CA LEU A 51 7.61 -3.51 -2.86
C LEU A 51 7.83 -4.13 -4.25
N SER A 52 7.19 -3.58 -5.29
CA SER A 52 7.41 -3.96 -6.68
C SER A 52 8.58 -3.24 -7.34
N PHE A 53 9.06 -2.15 -6.74
CA PHE A 53 10.13 -1.35 -7.33
C PHE A 53 11.38 -2.18 -7.64
N TYR A 54 11.79 -3.08 -6.74
CA TYR A 54 12.99 -3.90 -6.95
C TYR A 54 12.90 -4.77 -8.21
N LYS A 55 11.81 -5.53 -8.38
CA LYS A 55 11.62 -6.35 -9.60
C LYS A 55 11.57 -5.50 -10.87
N GLU A 56 11.06 -4.27 -10.78
CA GLU A 56 10.93 -3.35 -11.91
C GLU A 56 12.29 -2.76 -12.29
N GLN A 57 13.12 -2.43 -11.30
CA GLN A 57 14.51 -2.05 -11.53
C GLN A 57 15.29 -3.15 -12.25
N LEU A 58 15.17 -4.41 -11.78
CA LEU A 58 15.83 -5.55 -12.43
C LEU A 58 15.37 -5.75 -13.88
N ALA A 59 14.11 -5.42 -14.18
CA ALA A 59 13.54 -5.49 -15.53
C ALA A 59 13.83 -4.25 -16.40
N GLY A 60 14.49 -3.22 -15.85
CA GLY A 60 14.74 -1.95 -16.54
C GLY A 60 13.47 -1.11 -16.77
N GLU A 61 12.39 -1.35 -16.01
CA GLU A 61 11.13 -0.64 -16.14
C GLU A 61 11.23 0.77 -15.54
N THR A 62 11.04 1.80 -16.37
CA THR A 62 11.12 3.22 -15.98
C THR A 62 9.77 3.95 -16.03
N LYS A 63 8.70 3.24 -16.39
CA LYS A 63 7.32 3.77 -16.49
C LYS A 63 6.43 3.33 -15.32
N ASN A 64 7.02 3.18 -14.14
CA ASN A 64 6.29 2.89 -12.90
C ASN A 64 6.02 4.17 -12.10
N TYR A 65 5.17 4.06 -11.08
CA TYR A 65 4.76 5.20 -10.26
C TYR A 65 5.96 5.95 -9.64
N ILE A 66 6.93 5.21 -9.09
CA ILE A 66 8.12 5.79 -8.45
C ILE A 66 8.92 6.66 -9.43
N HIS A 67 9.21 6.19 -10.64
CA HIS A 67 9.95 6.99 -11.62
C HIS A 67 9.14 8.18 -12.15
N ILE A 68 7.85 7.98 -12.43
CA ILE A 68 6.97 9.05 -12.92
C ILE A 68 6.89 10.18 -11.90
N ARG A 69 6.72 9.82 -10.61
CA ARG A 69 6.65 10.78 -9.53
C ARG A 69 8.02 11.41 -9.24
N ALA A 70 9.10 10.65 -9.27
CA ALA A 70 10.46 11.16 -9.11
C ALA A 70 10.78 12.23 -10.17
N THR A 71 10.41 11.99 -11.43
CA THR A 71 10.58 12.96 -12.53
C THR A 71 9.79 14.23 -12.28
N THR A 72 8.54 14.09 -11.82
CA THR A 72 7.64 15.22 -11.55
C THR A 72 8.15 16.08 -10.39
N ASP A 73 8.63 15.44 -9.32
CA ASP A 73 9.09 16.09 -8.10
C ASP A 73 10.58 16.45 -8.14
N GLN A 74 11.26 16.24 -9.27
CA GLN A 74 12.70 16.48 -9.46
C GLN A 74 13.59 15.76 -8.43
N MET A 75 13.21 14.53 -8.08
CA MET A 75 13.93 13.66 -7.14
C MET A 75 14.56 12.48 -7.86
N THR A 76 15.52 11.80 -7.20
CA THR A 76 15.99 10.49 -7.69
C THR A 76 14.91 9.42 -7.45
N PRO A 77 14.86 8.33 -8.25
CA PRO A 77 13.92 7.23 -8.00
C PRO A 77 14.06 6.61 -6.61
N VAL A 78 15.29 6.54 -6.08
CA VAL A 78 15.55 5.97 -4.75
C VAL A 78 15.04 6.90 -3.64
N ASP A 79 15.23 8.22 -3.77
CA ASP A 79 14.68 9.17 -2.79
C ASP A 79 13.15 9.20 -2.85
N MET A 80 12.57 9.06 -4.05
CA MET A 80 11.13 8.92 -4.20
C MET A 80 10.60 7.61 -3.60
N LEU A 81 11.31 6.49 -3.76
CA LEU A 81 10.98 5.23 -3.10
C LEU A 81 10.91 5.39 -1.59
N ARG A 82 11.93 6.02 -0.98
CA ARG A 82 11.93 6.29 0.48
C ARG A 82 10.74 7.12 0.90
N ARG A 83 10.44 8.19 0.17
CA ARG A 83 9.29 9.04 0.43
C ARG A 83 7.96 8.29 0.36
N VAL A 84 7.77 7.43 -0.64
CA VAL A 84 6.54 6.63 -0.75
C VAL A 84 6.46 5.60 0.38
N ALA A 85 7.58 4.98 0.78
CA ALA A 85 7.61 4.10 1.95
C ALA A 85 7.21 4.85 3.23
N ASP A 86 7.71 6.07 3.45
CA ASP A 86 7.32 6.91 4.59
C ASP A 86 5.81 7.24 4.55
N GLU A 87 5.25 7.52 3.36
CA GLU A 87 3.82 7.75 3.19
C GLU A 87 2.97 6.50 3.48
N VAL A 88 3.46 5.31 3.15
CA VAL A 88 2.82 4.02 3.48
C VAL A 88 2.78 3.82 4.99
N LEU A 89 3.92 4.03 5.68
CA LEU A 89 4.03 3.92 7.13
C LEU A 89 3.10 4.92 7.83
N ALA A 90 3.14 6.19 7.44
CA ALA A 90 2.27 7.23 7.98
C ALA A 90 0.78 6.94 7.72
N CYS A 91 0.44 6.30 6.59
CA CYS A 91 -0.92 5.85 6.32
C CYS A 91 -1.35 4.76 7.32
N GLY A 92 -0.49 3.78 7.59
CA GLY A 92 -0.77 2.73 8.57
C GLY A 92 -1.00 3.29 9.98
N GLU A 93 -0.12 4.17 10.44
CA GLU A 93 -0.27 4.89 11.72
C GLU A 93 -1.60 5.67 11.77
N ARG A 94 -1.97 6.31 10.65
CA ARG A 94 -3.23 7.06 10.57
C ARG A 94 -4.45 6.14 10.65
N VAL A 95 -4.40 4.97 10.03
CA VAL A 95 -5.48 3.96 10.13
C VAL A 95 -5.62 3.50 11.57
N GLU A 96 -4.52 3.17 12.25
CA GLU A 96 -4.55 2.77 13.66
C GLU A 96 -5.16 3.84 14.56
N LEU A 97 -4.79 5.11 14.34
CA LEU A 97 -5.36 6.25 15.05
C LEU A 97 -6.87 6.43 14.78
N LEU A 98 -7.34 6.17 13.55
CA LEU A 98 -8.76 6.25 13.19
C LEU A 98 -9.58 5.10 13.78
N ILE A 99 -8.96 3.94 13.96
CA ILE A 99 -9.57 2.77 14.59
C ILE A 99 -9.71 2.99 16.10
N GLY A 100 -8.70 3.56 16.74
CA GLY A 100 -8.70 3.77 18.20
C GLY A 100 -8.77 2.45 18.95
N ASP A 101 -9.61 2.37 19.98
CA ASP A 101 -9.74 1.22 20.87
C ASP A 101 -10.61 0.07 20.31
N ASP A 102 -11.06 0.17 19.05
CA ASP A 102 -11.88 -0.85 18.44
C ASP A 102 -11.06 -2.10 18.05
N ALA A 103 -10.99 -3.05 18.98
CA ALA A 103 -10.21 -4.28 18.83
C ALA A 103 -10.59 -5.11 17.59
N GLN A 104 -11.85 -5.09 17.16
CA GLN A 104 -12.27 -5.88 15.99
C GLN A 104 -11.78 -5.23 14.70
N LEU A 105 -11.90 -3.89 14.58
CA LEU A 105 -11.36 -3.15 13.45
C LEU A 105 -9.83 -3.24 13.41
N MET A 106 -9.17 -3.16 14.57
CA MET A 106 -7.73 -3.32 14.67
C MET A 106 -7.28 -4.71 14.19
N GLY A 107 -8.03 -5.76 14.57
CA GLY A 107 -7.79 -7.11 14.08
C GLY A 107 -7.85 -7.21 12.55
N ILE A 108 -8.88 -6.63 11.93
CA ILE A 108 -9.00 -6.60 10.46
C ILE A 108 -7.85 -5.82 9.83
N TRP A 109 -7.53 -4.64 10.35
CA TRP A 109 -6.42 -3.82 9.84
C TRP A 109 -5.10 -4.58 9.88
N ARG A 110 -4.74 -5.19 11.02
CA ARG A 110 -3.50 -5.96 11.17
C ARG A 110 -3.46 -7.17 10.25
N SER A 111 -4.57 -7.90 10.10
CA SER A 111 -4.64 -9.00 9.15
C SER A 111 -4.45 -8.54 7.70
N PHE A 112 -5.05 -7.40 7.33
CA PHE A 112 -4.88 -6.80 6.00
C PHE A 112 -3.43 -6.36 5.76
N GLU A 113 -2.87 -5.58 6.69
CA GLU A 113 -1.50 -5.06 6.66
C GLU A 113 -0.48 -6.20 6.51
N HIS A 114 -0.55 -7.20 7.41
CA HIS A 114 0.33 -8.36 7.37
C HIS A 114 0.13 -9.19 6.10
N GLY A 115 -1.12 -9.39 5.67
CA GLY A 115 -1.42 -10.15 4.45
C GLY A 115 -0.81 -9.51 3.21
N VAL A 116 -0.88 -8.18 3.09
CA VAL A 116 -0.22 -7.43 2.01
C VAL A 116 1.29 -7.64 2.07
N LEU A 117 1.93 -7.44 3.23
CA LEU A 117 3.38 -7.59 3.37
C LEU A 117 3.86 -9.01 3.08
N GLU A 118 3.21 -10.00 3.70
CA GLU A 118 3.54 -11.42 3.56
C GLU A 118 3.43 -11.88 2.11
N PHE A 119 2.36 -11.48 1.40
CA PHE A 119 2.19 -11.79 -0.01
C PHE A 119 3.37 -11.28 -0.85
N HIS A 120 3.80 -10.02 -0.65
CA HIS A 120 4.88 -9.44 -1.44
C HIS A 120 6.24 -10.06 -1.11
N VAL A 121 6.52 -10.32 0.17
CA VAL A 121 7.79 -10.92 0.62
C VAL A 121 7.92 -12.37 0.17
N LYS A 122 6.84 -13.16 0.26
CA LYS A 122 6.89 -14.61 0.01
C LYS A 122 6.72 -14.99 -1.46
N THR A 123 6.10 -14.14 -2.28
CA THR A 123 5.89 -14.49 -3.69
C THR A 123 7.12 -14.19 -4.54
N GLN A 124 7.58 -15.18 -5.31
CA GLN A 124 8.77 -15.08 -6.16
C GLN A 124 8.68 -13.91 -7.17
N ARG A 125 7.46 -13.52 -7.56
CA ARG A 125 7.19 -12.42 -8.50
C ARG A 125 7.94 -11.13 -8.17
N TYR A 126 8.05 -10.76 -6.89
CA TYR A 126 8.68 -9.51 -6.46
C TYR A 126 10.19 -9.61 -6.27
N GLN A 127 10.75 -10.82 -6.28
CA GLN A 127 12.19 -11.08 -6.20
C GLN A 127 12.87 -10.52 -4.94
N LEU A 128 12.11 -10.18 -3.90
CA LEU A 128 12.64 -9.54 -2.68
C LEU A 128 13.63 -10.42 -1.90
N ALA A 129 13.57 -11.75 -2.08
CA ALA A 129 14.60 -12.66 -1.56
C ALA A 129 16.01 -12.33 -2.07
N GLY A 130 16.15 -11.67 -3.24
CA GLY A 130 17.43 -11.17 -3.73
C GLY A 130 18.03 -10.05 -2.89
N LEU A 131 17.22 -9.35 -2.09
CA LEU A 131 17.69 -8.33 -1.15
C LEU A 131 18.13 -8.91 0.19
N THR A 132 17.69 -10.12 0.54
CA THR A 132 17.98 -10.77 1.83
C THR A 132 19.29 -11.54 1.85
N PHE A 133 20.06 -11.57 0.75
CA PHE A 133 21.39 -12.18 0.70
C PHE A 133 22.44 -11.13 0.36
N GLY A 134 22.86 -10.43 1.41
CA GLY A 134 23.91 -9.41 1.41
C GLY A 134 24.45 -9.19 2.82
N SER A 135 24.94 -10.27 3.43
CA SER A 135 25.77 -10.28 4.64
C SER A 135 26.72 -11.47 4.58
#